data_AF-A0A3M1AR32-F1
#
_entry.id   AF-A0A3M1AR32-F1
#
_cell.length_a   1.000
_cell.length_b   1.000
_cell.length_c   1.000
_cell.angle_alpha   90.00
_cell.angle_beta   90.00
_cell.angle_gamma   90.00
#
_symmetry.space_group_name_H-M   'P 1'
#
loop_
_entity.id
_entity.type
_entity.pdbx_description
1 polymer ?
#
loop_
_entity_poly.entity_id
_entity_poly.type
_entity_poly.pdbx_seq_one_letter_code
_entity_poly.pdbx_strand_id
1 'polypeptide(L)' 'MNDRTPVGEIRPSQLLWTYGPGALIDLPSLSVITLGIDRWEKERCLPIEEARLLSAVRRVLGPQVD' A
#
# COMPACT_ATOMS: atom_id res chain seq x y z
N MET A 1 3.92 3.97 -32.20
CA MET A 1 4.93 2.98 -31.79
C MET A 1 5.50 3.47 -30.47
N ASN A 2 5.07 2.89 -29.34
CA ASN A 2 5.45 3.38 -28.02
C ASN A 2 6.69 2.59 -27.57
N ASP A 3 7.86 3.08 -27.93
CA ASP A 3 9.13 2.42 -27.67
C ASP A 3 9.49 2.60 -26.19
N ARG A 4 9.13 1.61 -25.36
CA ARG A 4 9.49 1.60 -23.95
C ARG A 4 10.95 1.17 -23.83
N THR A 5 11.87 2.13 -23.70
CA THR A 5 13.26 1.85 -23.38
C THR A 5 13.33 1.08 -22.05
N PRO A 6 13.86 -0.15 -22.01
CA PRO A 6 13.99 -0.90 -20.77
C PRO A 6 15.02 -0.23 -19.86
N VAL A 7 14.57 0.25 -18.70
CA VAL A 7 15.39 0.96 -17.72
C VAL A 7 15.86 0.08 -16.55
N GLY A 8 15.55 -1.21 -16.62
CA GLY A 8 15.70 -2.20 -15.56
C GLY A 8 14.39 -2.94 -15.31
N GLU A 9 14.47 -4.17 -14.77
CA GLU A 9 13.31 -4.94 -14.35
C GLU A 9 13.42 -5.32 -12.87
N ILE A 10 12.29 -5.29 -12.17
CA ILE A 10 12.18 -5.78 -10.79
C ILE A 10 11.19 -6.94 -10.82
N ARG A 11 11.51 -8.02 -10.10
CA ARG A 11 10.57 -9.13 -9.96
C ARG A 11 9.31 -8.64 -9.24
N PRO A 12 8.09 -8.87 -9.76
CA PRO A 12 6.86 -8.36 -9.14
C PRO A 12 6.68 -8.75 -7.67
N SER A 13 7.18 -9.91 -7.26
CA SER A 13 7.15 -10.34 -5.86
C SER A 13 8.00 -9.46 -4.93
N GLN A 14 9.10 -8.88 -5.41
CA GLN A 14 9.93 -7.98 -4.62
C GLN A 14 9.23 -6.64 -4.37
N LEU A 15 8.43 -6.16 -5.33
CA LEU A 15 7.58 -4.98 -5.13
C LEU A 15 6.49 -5.20 -4.07
N LEU A 16 6.01 -6.44 -3.90
CA LEU A 16 4.96 -6.72 -2.92
C LEU A 16 5.50 -6.97 -1.51
N TRP A 17 6.63 -7.68 -1.39
CA TRP A 17 7.10 -8.21 -0.10
C TRP A 17 8.37 -7.54 0.44
N THR A 18 9.17 -6.92 -0.43
CA THR A 18 10.45 -6.30 -0.04
C THR A 18 10.36 -4.78 -0.09
N TYR A 19 9.69 -4.24 -1.10
CA TYR A 19 9.63 -2.82 -1.38
C TYR A 19 8.19 -2.31 -1.31
N GLY A 20 7.70 -2.07 -0.09
CA GLY A 20 6.40 -1.46 0.11
C GLY A 20 6.33 -0.01 -0.39
N PRO A 21 5.14 0.61 -0.35
CA PRO A 21 4.99 2.03 -0.63
C PRO A 21 5.95 2.89 0.20
N GLY A 22 6.68 3.79 -0.46
CA GLY A 22 7.74 4.63 0.13
C GLY A 22 9.16 4.05 0.01
N ALA A 23 9.32 2.82 -0.48
CA ALA A 23 10.65 2.25 -0.73
C ALA A 23 11.36 2.94 -1.90
N LEU A 24 12.65 3.24 -1.71
CA LEU A 24 13.57 3.67 -2.77
C LEU A 24 14.20 2.42 -3.39
N ILE A 25 14.13 2.32 -4.71
CA ILE A 25 14.70 1.20 -5.46
C ILE A 25 15.66 1.75 -6.51
N ASP A 26 16.91 1.31 -6.45
CA ASP A 26 17.93 1.64 -7.44
C ASP A 26 17.90 0.64 -8.59
N LEU A 27 17.63 1.15 -9.79
CA LEU A 27 17.79 0.42 -11.05
C LEU A 27 19.12 0.84 -11.70
N PRO A 28 19.62 0.09 -12.70
CA PRO A 28 20.95 0.32 -13.27
C PRO A 28 21.22 1.75 -13.75
N SER A 29 20.18 2.48 -14.22
CA SER A 29 20.33 3.83 -14.77
C SER A 29 19.42 4.88 -14.13
N LEU A 30 18.60 4.50 -13.14
CA LEU A 30 17.67 5.43 -12.47
C LEU A 30 17.21 4.89 -11.11
N SER A 31 16.83 5.78 -10.21
CA SER A 31 16.20 5.41 -8.94
C SER A 31 14.70 5.69 -9.02
N VAL A 32 13.88 4.77 -8.50
CA VAL A 32 12.42 4.93 -8.40
C VAL A 32 11.98 4.90 -6.95
N ILE A 33 10.83 5.51 -6.67
CA ILE A 33 10.13 5.39 -5.39
C ILE A 33 8.79 4.69 -5.65
N THR A 34 8.49 3.65 -4.88
CA THR A 34 7.18 2.99 -4.95
C THR A 34 6.12 3.92 -4.35
N LEU A 35 5.22 4.45 -5.18
CA LEU A 35 4.05 5.21 -4.73
C LEU A 35 2.88 4.26 -4.44
N GLY A 36 1.80 4.75 -3.82
CA GLY A 36 0.57 3.96 -3.65
C GLY A 36 -0.05 3.93 -2.26
N ILE A 37 0.40 4.76 -1.31
CA ILE A 37 -0.34 4.96 -0.03
C ILE A 37 -1.53 5.90 -0.16
N ASP A 38 -1.59 6.69 -1.23
CA ASP A 38 -2.56 7.76 -1.46
C ASP A 38 -3.66 7.36 -2.44
N ARG A 39 -3.40 6.35 -3.29
CA ARG A 39 -4.35 5.88 -4.32
C ARG A 39 -4.98 4.55 -3.93
N TRP A 40 -6.24 4.61 -3.52
CA TRP A 40 -7.03 3.44 -3.13
C TRP A 40 -8.25 3.26 -4.05
N GLU A 41 -8.42 2.05 -4.57
CA GLU A 41 -9.65 1.64 -5.27
C GLU A 41 -10.72 1.30 -4.23
N LYS A 42 -11.40 2.31 -3.68
CA LYS A 42 -12.34 2.16 -2.54
C LYS A 42 -13.41 1.09 -2.77
N GLU A 43 -13.86 0.93 -4.01
CA GLU A 43 -14.85 -0.09 -4.43
C GLU A 43 -14.34 -1.53 -4.23
N ARG A 44 -13.02 -1.73 -4.17
CA ARG A 44 -12.36 -3.02 -3.96
C ARG A 44 -11.81 -3.19 -2.55
N CYS A 45 -11.94 -2.18 -1.69
CA CYS A 45 -11.50 -2.25 -0.30
C CYS A 45 -12.62 -2.86 0.54
N LEU A 46 -12.34 -4.01 1.15
CA LEU A 46 -13.22 -4.59 2.16
C LEU A 46 -13.06 -3.82 3.48
N PRO A 47 -14.14 -3.65 4.27
CA PRO A 47 -14.03 -3.19 5.64
C PRO A 47 -13.03 -4.04 6.43
N ILE A 48 -12.20 -3.39 7.25
CA ILE A 48 -11.26 -4.07 8.14
C ILE A 48 -11.87 -4.07 9.54
N GLU A 49 -12.13 -5.26 10.06
CA GLU A 49 -12.63 -5.47 11.42
C GLU A 49 -11.49 -5.34 12.44
N GLU A 50 -11.55 -4.32 13.30
CA GLU A 50 -10.50 -4.01 14.28
C GLU A 50 -11.02 -4.11 15.71
N ALA A 51 -11.10 -5.33 16.24
CA ALA A 51 -11.67 -5.58 17.57
C ALA A 51 -11.00 -4.76 18.68
N ARG A 52 -9.68 -4.52 18.59
CA ARG A 52 -8.94 -3.72 19.58
C ARG A 52 -9.33 -2.24 19.50
N LEU A 53 -9.49 -1.71 18.28
CA LEU A 53 -9.93 -0.33 18.07
C LEU A 53 -11.38 -0.16 18.52
N LEU A 54 -12.27 -1.05 18.10
CA LEU A 54 -13.68 -1.03 18.51
C LEU A 54 -13.82 -1.04 20.04
N SER A 55 -13.07 -1.91 20.72
CA SER A 55 -13.04 -1.94 22.19
C SER A 55 -12.57 -0.62 22.80
N ALA A 56 -11.53 0.00 22.23
CA ALA A 56 -11.04 1.29 22.70
C ALA A 56 -12.06 2.42 22.49
N VAL A 57 -12.76 2.42 21.35
CA VAL A 57 -13.81 3.38 21.02
C VAL A 57 -15.02 3.21 21.93
N ARG A 58 -15.49 1.97 22.14
CA ARG A 58 -16.60 1.63 23.04
C ARG A 58 -16.33 2.07 24.49
N ARG A 59 -15.07 2.08 24.94
CA ARG A 59 -14.71 2.60 26.28
C ARG A 59 -14.98 4.10 26.43
N VAL A 60 -14.88 4.86 25.35
CA VAL A 60 -15.06 6.33 25.37
C VAL A 60 -16.50 6.71 25.03
N LEU A 61 -17.07 6.08 24.00
CA LEU A 61 -18.38 6.45 23.46
C LEU A 61 -19.52 5.58 24.01
N GLY A 62 -19.25 4.33 24.37
CA GLY A 62 -20.23 3.37 24.87
C GLY A 62 -20.55 2.24 23.88
N PRO A 63 -21.43 1.29 24.27
CA PRO A 63 -21.71 0.07 23.50
C PRO A 63 -22.47 0.26 22.19
N GLN A 64 -23.01 1.45 21.92
CA GLN A 64 -23.81 1.75 20.72
C GLN A 64 -23.00 1.84 19.42
N VAL A 65 -21.68 1.67 19.49
CA VAL A 65 -20.77 1.67 18.33
C VAL A 65 -20.45 0.22 17.97
N ASP A 66 -20.64 -0.15 16.71
CA ASP A 66 -20.33 -1.48 16.14
C ASP A 66 -19.23 -1.40 15.08
#